data_AF-A0A2V7U9Y7-F1
#
_entry.id   AF-A0A2V7U9Y7-F1
#
_cell.length_a   1.000
_cell.length_b   1.000
_cell.length_c   1.000
_cell.angle_alpha   90.00
_cell.angle_beta   90.00
_cell.angle_gamma   90.00
#
_symmetry.space_group_name_H-M   'P 1'
#
loop_
_entity.id
_entity.type
_entity.pdbx_description
1 polymer ?
#
loop_
_entity_poly.entity_id
_entity_poly.type
_entity_poly.pdbx_seq_one_letter_code
_entity_poly.pdbx_strand_id
1 'polypeptide(L)'
;MVKEQIEGRGIKDPLTLAAMRKVPRHLFVPSASADQAYGDFPLPIGQGQTISQPYIVMTEALGLHGGESVLEIGTGSGYQSAVLSHVAGKVHTIEIVPELAAEARERLARLGYRNVTVRAGDGYLGWPEAAPFDAIMVTAAAPRIPEPLKEQLADGGRLVLPVGDEYQELIVVTRRGASFDERRVLPVRFVPMTGAVRK
;
A
#
# COMPACT_ATOMS: atom_id res chain seq x y z
N MET A 1 12.55 12.38 10.12
CA MET A 1 11.48 11.40 9.80
C MET A 1 11.77 10.01 10.38
N VAL A 2 12.57 9.12 9.75
CA VAL A 2 12.63 7.69 10.13
C VAL A 2 12.98 7.44 11.62
N LYS A 3 14.10 7.97 12.11
CA LYS A 3 14.52 7.75 13.51
C LYS A 3 13.52 8.28 14.55
N GLU A 4 13.04 9.51 14.34
CA GLU A 4 12.26 10.23 15.36
C GLU A 4 10.77 9.91 15.31
N GLN A 5 10.19 9.82 14.10
CA GLN A 5 8.75 9.70 13.91
C GLN A 5 8.31 8.25 13.74
N ILE A 6 9.20 7.36 13.31
CA ILE A 6 8.86 5.97 12.96
C ILE A 6 9.39 5.01 14.02
N GLU A 7 10.71 4.96 14.21
CA GLU A 7 11.33 4.13 15.26
C GLU A 7 10.91 4.60 16.66
N GLY A 8 10.91 5.92 16.88
CA GLY A 8 10.44 6.53 18.13
C GLY A 8 8.99 6.19 18.49
N ARG A 9 8.19 5.68 17.55
CA ARG A 9 6.80 5.25 17.76
C ARG A 9 6.60 3.74 17.74
N GLY A 10 7.69 2.97 17.79
CA GLY A 10 7.64 1.53 18.07
C GLY A 10 7.69 0.61 16.85
N ILE A 11 7.84 1.14 15.63
CA ILE A 11 8.16 0.33 14.45
C ILE A 11 9.58 -0.19 14.60
N LYS A 12 9.76 -1.50 14.47
CA LYS A 12 11.04 -2.17 14.73
C LYS A 12 11.50 -3.05 13.57
N ASP A 13 10.65 -3.31 12.58
CA ASP A 13 11.05 -4.14 11.44
C ASP A 13 12.22 -3.52 10.65
N PRO A 14 13.41 -4.16 10.66
CA PRO A 14 14.59 -3.59 10.04
C PRO A 14 14.48 -3.45 8.51
N LEU A 15 13.73 -4.34 7.84
CA LEU A 15 13.53 -4.27 6.39
C LEU A 15 12.69 -3.06 6.00
N THR A 16 11.57 -2.85 6.70
CA THR A 16 10.70 -1.68 6.53
C THR A 16 11.48 -0.39 6.78
N LEU A 17 12.22 -0.30 7.88
CA LEU A 17 13.02 0.88 8.22
C LEU A 17 14.12 1.15 7.18
N ALA A 18 14.77 0.10 6.67
CA ALA A 18 15.79 0.23 5.63
C ALA A 18 15.20 0.71 4.30
N ALA A 19 14.05 0.16 3.88
CA ALA A 19 13.35 0.59 2.67
C ALA A 19 12.98 2.07 2.73
N MET A 20 12.40 2.50 3.84
CA MET A 20 12.03 3.90 4.08
C MET A 20 13.19 4.90 3.98
N ARG A 21 14.38 4.53 4.47
CA ARG A 21 15.57 5.38 4.39
C ARG A 21 16.06 5.52 2.94
N LYS A 22 15.79 4.53 2.09
CA LYS A 22 16.20 4.52 0.68
C LYS A 22 15.26 5.29 -0.23
N VAL A 23 13.94 5.26 0.03
CA VAL A 23 12.96 5.91 -0.83
C VAL A 23 12.89 7.42 -0.58
N PRO A 24 13.27 8.27 -1.55
CA PRO A 24 13.23 9.73 -1.39
C PRO A 24 11.78 10.23 -1.54
N ARG A 25 11.03 10.30 -0.43
CA ARG A 25 9.61 10.69 -0.41
C ARG A 25 9.29 11.99 -1.15
N HIS A 26 10.19 12.97 -1.13
CA HIS A 26 10.02 14.25 -1.85
C HIS A 26 9.91 14.11 -3.38
N LEU A 27 10.35 12.99 -3.96
CA LEU A 27 10.19 12.71 -5.40
C LEU A 27 8.80 12.18 -5.77
N PHE A 28 7.94 11.93 -4.77
CA PHE A 28 6.58 11.39 -4.94
C PHE A 28 5.48 12.40 -4.58
N VAL A 29 5.83 13.67 -4.44
CA VAL A 29 4.89 14.77 -4.21
C VAL A 29 5.07 15.85 -5.28
N PRO A 30 4.07 16.73 -5.49
CA PRO A 30 4.25 17.92 -6.31
C PRO A 30 5.44 18.76 -5.80
N SER A 31 6.14 19.42 -6.71
CA SER A 31 7.33 20.24 -6.39
C SER A 31 7.06 21.29 -5.31
N ALA A 32 5.88 21.92 -5.34
CA ALA A 32 5.45 22.90 -4.35
C ALA A 32 5.33 22.33 -2.91
N SER A 33 5.24 21.01 -2.77
CA SER A 33 5.10 20.31 -1.49
C SER A 33 6.39 19.60 -1.05
N ALA A 34 7.49 19.71 -1.81
CA ALA A 34 8.72 18.97 -1.58
C ALA A 34 9.33 19.23 -0.18
N ASP A 35 9.30 20.48 0.28
CA ASP A 35 9.83 20.89 1.59
C ASP A 35 9.04 20.27 2.76
N GLN A 36 7.78 19.91 2.51
CA GLN A 36 6.89 19.29 3.50
C GLN A 36 6.89 17.76 3.41
N ALA A 37 7.58 17.17 2.43
CA ALA A 37 7.46 15.75 2.10
C ALA A 37 7.78 14.81 3.26
N TYR A 38 8.59 15.24 4.21
CA TYR A 38 9.04 14.45 5.37
C TYR A 38 8.28 14.77 6.66
N GLY A 39 7.22 15.56 6.57
CA GLY A 39 6.26 15.76 7.64
C GLY A 39 5.41 14.51 7.87
N ASP A 40 4.96 14.33 9.10
CA ASP A 40 4.10 13.22 9.52
C ASP A 40 2.62 13.55 9.27
N PHE A 41 2.28 13.79 8.00
CA PHE A 41 0.94 14.11 7.54
C PHE A 41 0.77 13.76 6.05
N PRO A 42 -0.47 13.54 5.58
CA PRO A 42 -0.72 13.35 4.16
C PRO A 42 -0.49 14.64 3.36
N LEU A 43 -0.10 14.51 2.10
CA LEU A 43 0.06 15.62 1.17
C LEU A 43 -0.78 15.40 -0.10
N PRO A 44 -1.35 16.45 -0.71
CA PRO A 44 -2.11 16.31 -1.94
C PRO A 44 -1.19 15.89 -3.10
N ILE A 45 -1.67 14.99 -3.95
CA ILE A 45 -0.96 14.49 -5.13
C ILE A 45 -1.72 14.72 -6.44
N GLY A 46 -2.80 15.50 -6.39
CA GLY A 46 -3.71 15.71 -7.53
C GLY A 46 -4.89 14.73 -7.52
N GLN A 47 -5.88 14.98 -8.40
CA GLN A 47 -7.07 14.13 -8.59
C GLN A 47 -7.86 13.83 -7.29
N GLY A 48 -7.85 14.76 -6.34
CA GLY A 48 -8.47 14.59 -5.03
C GLY A 48 -7.82 13.53 -4.13
N GLN A 49 -6.65 13.01 -4.51
CA GLN A 49 -5.92 11.99 -3.76
C GLN A 49 -4.79 12.60 -2.92
N THR A 50 -4.33 11.81 -1.96
CA THR A 50 -3.19 12.18 -1.11
C THR A 50 -2.14 11.07 -1.13
N ILE A 51 -0.87 11.44 -1.03
CA ILE A 51 0.12 10.52 -0.50
C ILE A 51 -0.19 10.39 0.99
N SER A 52 -0.39 9.16 1.47
CA SER A 52 -0.65 8.93 2.89
C SER A 52 0.47 9.53 3.73
N GLN A 53 0.18 9.90 4.98
CA GLN A 53 1.25 10.05 5.98
C GLN A 53 2.15 8.81 5.91
N PRO A 54 3.44 8.87 6.30
CA PRO A 54 4.29 7.68 6.36
C PRO A 54 3.65 6.63 7.30
N TYR A 55 2.77 5.78 6.76
CA TYR A 55 1.89 4.93 7.56
C TYR A 55 2.44 3.52 7.57
N ILE A 56 3.53 3.41 8.29
CA ILE A 56 4.50 2.33 8.16
C ILE A 56 4.08 1.05 8.87
N VAL A 57 3.12 1.19 9.80
CA VAL A 57 2.43 0.06 10.44
C VAL A 57 1.92 -0.93 9.39
N MET A 58 1.45 -0.46 8.23
CA MET A 58 0.95 -1.37 7.20
C MET A 58 2.04 -2.22 6.56
N THR A 59 3.24 -1.66 6.32
CA THR A 59 4.33 -2.42 5.71
C THR A 59 4.88 -3.45 6.71
N GLU A 60 5.05 -3.07 7.97
CA GLU A 60 5.43 -4.01 9.04
C GLU A 60 4.37 -5.09 9.25
N ALA A 61 3.08 -4.75 9.16
CA ALA A 61 1.97 -5.70 9.32
C ALA A 61 1.93 -6.78 8.22
N LEU A 62 2.41 -6.48 7.00
CA LEU A 62 2.55 -7.49 5.95
C LEU A 62 3.52 -8.61 6.36
N GLY A 63 4.49 -8.31 7.23
CA GLY A 63 5.48 -9.29 7.70
C GLY A 63 6.34 -9.87 6.58
N LEU A 64 6.76 -9.02 5.64
CA LEU A 64 7.63 -9.43 4.54
C LEU A 64 9.02 -9.81 5.05
N HIS A 65 9.62 -10.81 4.42
CA HIS A 65 10.92 -11.40 4.73
C HIS A 65 11.91 -11.27 3.57
N GLY A 66 11.44 -10.93 2.37
CA GLY A 66 12.25 -10.80 1.17
C GLY A 66 11.85 -11.81 0.10
N GLY A 67 11.61 -11.33 -1.12
CA GLY A 67 11.32 -12.18 -2.28
C GLY A 67 9.83 -12.41 -2.57
N GLU A 68 8.94 -11.93 -1.71
CA GLU A 68 7.48 -12.08 -1.86
C GLU A 68 6.92 -11.43 -3.13
N SER A 69 5.81 -11.99 -3.61
CA SER A 69 4.90 -11.38 -4.58
C SER A 69 3.84 -10.56 -3.85
N VAL A 70 3.89 -9.23 -4.01
CA VAL A 70 2.97 -8.32 -3.33
C VAL A 70 2.00 -7.68 -4.33
N LEU A 71 0.73 -7.57 -3.95
CA LEU A 71 -0.26 -6.72 -4.62
C LEU A 71 -0.56 -5.49 -3.75
N GLU A 72 -0.52 -4.31 -4.35
CA GLU A 72 -0.96 -3.06 -3.76
C GLU A 72 -2.21 -2.56 -4.49
N ILE A 73 -3.21 -2.14 -3.75
CA ILE A 73 -4.41 -1.49 -4.25
C ILE A 73 -4.41 -0.03 -3.83
N GLY A 74 -4.39 0.88 -4.81
CA GLY A 74 -4.23 2.32 -4.63
C GLY A 74 -2.78 2.76 -4.82
N THR A 75 -2.29 2.73 -6.07
CA THR A 75 -0.92 3.18 -6.38
C THR A 75 -0.69 4.63 -5.97
N GLY A 76 -1.66 5.52 -6.22
CA GLY A 76 -1.56 6.94 -5.94
C GLY A 76 -0.30 7.56 -6.56
N SER A 77 0.60 8.07 -5.72
CA SER A 77 1.88 8.63 -6.18
C SER A 77 2.94 7.57 -6.54
N GLY A 78 2.76 6.31 -6.13
CA GLY A 78 3.74 5.23 -6.24
C GLY A 78 4.74 5.17 -5.08
N TYR A 79 4.62 6.02 -4.06
CA TYR A 79 5.56 6.03 -2.93
C TYR A 79 5.55 4.71 -2.16
N GLN A 80 4.36 4.21 -1.82
CA GLN A 80 4.23 2.95 -1.09
C GLN A 80 4.68 1.77 -1.95
N SER A 81 4.38 1.77 -3.25
CA SER A 81 4.93 0.79 -4.20
C SER A 81 6.46 0.77 -4.20
N ALA A 82 7.10 1.95 -4.18
CA ALA A 82 8.55 2.07 -4.08
C ALA A 82 9.11 1.53 -2.75
N VAL A 83 8.43 1.79 -1.63
CA VAL A 83 8.82 1.22 -0.33
C VAL A 83 8.72 -0.31 -0.35
N LEU A 84 7.60 -0.86 -0.84
CA LEU A 84 7.41 -2.31 -0.98
C LEU A 84 8.46 -2.93 -1.88
N SER A 85 8.85 -2.26 -2.96
CA SER A 85 9.81 -2.77 -3.95
C SER A 85 11.22 -3.03 -3.39
N HIS A 86 11.57 -2.37 -2.28
CA HIS A 86 12.85 -2.60 -1.59
C HIS A 86 12.86 -3.82 -0.69
N VAL A 87 11.69 -4.38 -0.37
CA VAL A 87 11.54 -5.55 0.51
C VAL A 87 11.06 -6.75 -0.30
N ALA A 88 10.01 -6.58 -1.10
CA ALA A 88 9.40 -7.62 -1.91
C ALA A 88 10.25 -8.00 -3.13
N GLY A 89 10.07 -9.24 -3.61
CA GLY A 89 10.67 -9.67 -4.88
C GLY A 89 10.02 -8.98 -6.08
N LYS A 90 8.70 -8.82 -6.04
CA LYS A 90 7.91 -8.12 -7.07
C LYS A 90 6.67 -7.46 -6.47
N VAL A 91 6.31 -6.30 -7.01
CA VAL A 91 5.14 -5.52 -6.60
C VAL A 91 4.25 -5.31 -7.81
N HIS A 92 3.01 -5.76 -7.70
CA HIS A 92 1.93 -5.39 -8.61
C HIS A 92 1.12 -4.31 -7.93
N THR A 93 0.75 -3.25 -8.65
CA THR A 93 -0.03 -2.16 -8.06
C THR A 93 -1.13 -1.71 -9.00
N ILE A 94 -2.33 -1.50 -8.45
CA ILE A 94 -3.52 -1.09 -9.20
C ILE A 94 -3.96 0.30 -8.76
N GLU A 95 -4.24 1.16 -9.73
CA GLU A 95 -4.81 2.48 -9.51
C GLU A 95 -6.06 2.68 -10.35
N ILE A 96 -7.12 3.20 -9.74
CA ILE A 96 -8.41 3.37 -10.41
C ILE A 96 -8.45 4.64 -11.26
N VAL A 97 -7.68 5.66 -10.91
CA VAL A 97 -7.54 6.91 -11.66
C VAL A 97 -6.46 6.76 -12.75
N PRO A 98 -6.83 6.69 -14.05
CA PRO A 98 -5.86 6.38 -15.10
C PRO A 98 -4.68 7.35 -15.19
N GLU A 99 -4.90 8.63 -14.90
CA GLU A 99 -3.88 9.69 -14.91
C GLU A 99 -2.82 9.42 -13.83
N LEU A 100 -3.25 9.11 -12.60
CA LEU A 100 -2.34 8.76 -11.50
C LEU A 100 -1.58 7.48 -11.79
N ALA A 101 -2.24 6.47 -12.37
CA ALA A 101 -1.59 5.22 -12.78
C ALA A 101 -0.48 5.48 -13.82
N ALA A 102 -0.73 6.35 -14.79
CA ALA A 102 0.25 6.73 -15.81
C ALA A 102 1.44 7.49 -15.20
N GLU A 103 1.17 8.51 -14.38
CA GLU A 103 2.19 9.30 -13.70
C GLU A 103 3.05 8.45 -12.76
N ALA A 104 2.44 7.58 -11.96
CA ALA A 104 3.15 6.68 -11.06
C ALA A 104 4.04 5.70 -11.83
N ARG A 105 3.54 5.13 -12.94
CA ARG A 105 4.34 4.25 -13.82
C ARG A 105 5.58 4.96 -14.35
N GLU A 106 5.43 6.17 -14.88
CA GLU A 106 6.55 6.95 -15.41
C GLU A 106 7.55 7.31 -14.29
N ARG A 107 7.05 7.80 -13.15
CA ARG A 107 7.86 8.16 -11.99
C ARG A 107 8.67 6.97 -11.47
N LEU A 108 8.03 5.82 -11.28
CA LEU A 108 8.68 4.61 -10.78
C LEU A 108 9.77 4.11 -11.74
N ALA A 109 9.48 4.10 -13.05
CA ALA A 109 10.45 3.73 -14.08
C ALA A 109 11.65 4.69 -14.11
N ARG A 110 11.40 6.01 -14.08
CA ARG A 110 12.44 7.05 -14.06
C ARG A 110 13.34 6.95 -12.83
N LEU A 111 12.78 6.59 -11.67
CA LEU A 111 13.52 6.41 -10.43
C LEU A 111 14.19 5.03 -10.31
N GLY A 112 13.99 4.13 -11.27
CA GLY A 112 14.69 2.85 -11.36
C GLY A 112 14.04 1.70 -10.59
N TYR A 113 12.77 1.80 -10.18
CA TYR A 113 12.05 0.71 -9.51
C TYR A 113 11.56 -0.32 -10.53
N ARG A 114 12.43 -1.28 -10.88
CA ARG A 114 12.21 -2.23 -11.98
C ARG A 114 11.32 -3.42 -11.65
N ASN A 115 11.11 -3.70 -10.37
CA ASN A 115 10.26 -4.80 -9.89
C ASN A 115 8.85 -4.34 -9.51
N VAL A 116 8.40 -3.19 -10.03
CA VAL A 116 7.05 -2.66 -9.82
C VAL A 116 6.29 -2.62 -11.14
N THR A 117 5.11 -3.26 -11.18
CA THR A 117 4.21 -3.26 -12.33
C THR A 117 2.93 -2.51 -11.99
N VAL A 118 2.67 -1.41 -12.68
CA VAL A 118 1.49 -0.55 -12.46
C VAL A 118 0.39 -0.84 -13.48
N ARG A 119 -0.85 -1.05 -13.03
CA ARG A 119 -2.04 -1.22 -13.87
C ARG A 119 -3.13 -0.20 -13.51
N ALA A 120 -3.73 0.41 -14.53
CA ALA A 120 -4.96 1.16 -14.34
C ALA A 120 -6.14 0.19 -14.28
N GLY A 121 -7.01 0.30 -13.29
CA GLY A 121 -8.18 -0.57 -13.17
C GLY A 121 -8.84 -0.56 -11.79
N ASP A 122 -9.92 -1.32 -11.67
CA ASP A 122 -10.63 -1.46 -10.40
C ASP A 122 -9.89 -2.43 -9.47
N GLY A 123 -9.31 -1.88 -8.40
CA GLY A 123 -8.58 -2.65 -7.41
C GLY A 123 -9.44 -3.62 -6.58
N TYR A 124 -10.76 -3.48 -6.58
CA TYR A 124 -11.67 -4.42 -5.89
C TYR A 124 -11.53 -5.84 -6.44
N LEU A 125 -11.29 -5.95 -7.75
CA LEU A 125 -11.17 -7.23 -8.45
C LEU A 125 -9.80 -7.90 -8.26
N GLY A 126 -8.84 -7.21 -7.64
CA GLY A 126 -7.46 -7.67 -7.54
C GLY A 126 -6.81 -7.87 -8.91
N TRP A 127 -5.84 -8.78 -8.98
CA TRP A 127 -5.10 -9.13 -10.18
C TRP A 127 -5.01 -10.65 -10.37
N PRO A 128 -6.11 -11.30 -10.83
CA PRO A 128 -6.19 -12.75 -10.95
C PRO A 128 -5.07 -13.37 -11.79
N GLU A 129 -4.61 -12.68 -12.83
CA GLU A 129 -3.57 -13.18 -13.74
C GLU A 129 -2.18 -13.27 -13.09
N ALA A 130 -1.95 -12.58 -11.98
CA ALA A 130 -0.70 -12.57 -11.23
C ALA A 130 -0.82 -13.21 -9.84
N ALA A 131 -2.03 -13.61 -9.44
CA ALA A 131 -2.29 -14.34 -8.21
C ALA A 131 -1.69 -15.77 -8.26
N PRO A 132 -1.40 -16.39 -7.11
CA PRO A 132 -1.61 -15.88 -5.76
C PRO A 132 -0.53 -14.89 -5.31
N PHE A 133 -0.86 -14.06 -4.29
CA PHE A 133 0.04 -13.10 -3.66
C PHE A 133 0.39 -13.52 -2.23
N ASP A 134 1.66 -13.41 -1.87
CA ASP A 134 2.11 -13.63 -0.49
C ASP A 134 1.62 -12.51 0.44
N ALA A 135 1.47 -11.30 -0.10
CA ALA A 135 0.89 -10.20 0.64
C ALA A 135 0.07 -9.25 -0.25
N ILE A 136 -1.00 -8.70 0.31
CA ILE A 136 -1.84 -7.69 -0.34
C ILE A 136 -1.97 -6.49 0.60
N MET A 137 -1.72 -5.28 0.09
CA MET A 137 -1.94 -4.03 0.81
C MET A 137 -3.01 -3.20 0.10
N VAL A 138 -3.98 -2.66 0.83
CA VAL A 138 -4.96 -1.71 0.28
C VAL A 138 -4.77 -0.37 0.96
N THR A 139 -4.47 0.67 0.20
CA THR A 139 -4.19 2.04 0.68
C THR A 139 -5.42 2.95 0.54
N ALA A 140 -6.61 2.37 0.52
CA ALA A 140 -7.91 3.04 0.54
C ALA A 140 -8.88 2.25 1.43
N ALA A 141 -9.77 2.94 2.15
CA ALA A 141 -10.71 2.30 3.08
C ALA A 141 -11.83 1.59 2.32
N ALA A 142 -11.96 0.28 2.52
CA ALA A 142 -13.08 -0.49 1.99
C ALA A 142 -14.22 -0.57 3.03
N PRO A 143 -15.50 -0.51 2.64
CA PRO A 143 -16.62 -0.66 3.57
C PRO A 143 -16.66 -2.06 4.22
N ARG A 144 -16.11 -3.06 3.53
CA ARG A 144 -15.95 -4.45 3.98
C ARG A 144 -14.70 -5.05 3.33
N ILE A 145 -14.18 -6.13 3.88
CA ILE A 145 -13.04 -6.84 3.30
C ILE A 145 -13.42 -7.37 1.91
N PRO A 146 -12.70 -7.01 0.82
CA PRO A 146 -13.02 -7.50 -0.51
C PRO A 146 -12.73 -9.00 -0.66
N GLU A 147 -13.75 -9.81 -0.94
CA GLU A 147 -13.59 -11.26 -1.12
C GLU A 147 -12.63 -11.62 -2.26
N PRO A 148 -12.63 -10.96 -3.44
CA PRO A 148 -11.67 -11.26 -4.50
C PRO A 148 -10.20 -11.12 -4.06
N LEU A 149 -9.91 -10.21 -3.12
CA LEU A 149 -8.55 -10.04 -2.59
C LEU A 149 -8.19 -11.16 -1.62
N LYS A 150 -9.13 -11.62 -0.78
CA LYS A 150 -8.91 -12.79 0.09
C LYS A 150 -8.62 -14.04 -0.73
N GLU A 151 -9.39 -14.29 -1.79
CA GLU A 151 -9.22 -15.45 -2.67
C GLU A 151 -7.87 -15.47 -3.40
N GLN A 152 -7.29 -14.28 -3.65
CA GLN A 152 -6.01 -14.13 -4.32
C GLN A 152 -4.80 -14.22 -3.37
N LEU A 153 -4.99 -14.38 -2.07
CA LEU A 153 -3.88 -14.64 -1.14
C LEU A 153 -3.32 -16.05 -1.32
N ALA A 154 -2.00 -16.20 -1.28
CA ALA A 154 -1.34 -17.48 -1.08
C ALA A 154 -1.66 -18.03 0.32
N ASP A 155 -1.50 -19.33 0.53
CA ASP A 155 -1.61 -19.90 1.87
C ASP A 155 -0.54 -19.32 2.80
N GLY A 156 -0.92 -18.93 4.02
CA GLY A 156 -0.08 -18.15 4.93
C GLY A 156 0.07 -16.67 4.58
N GLY A 157 -0.44 -16.23 3.42
CA GLY A 157 -0.36 -14.85 2.96
C GLY A 157 -1.21 -13.88 3.78
N ARG A 158 -0.87 -12.59 3.73
CA ARG A 158 -1.53 -11.54 4.52
C ARG A 158 -2.14 -10.43 3.67
N LEU A 159 -3.39 -10.08 3.95
CA LEU A 159 -4.05 -8.89 3.44
C LEU A 159 -4.12 -7.83 4.55
N VAL A 160 -3.61 -6.63 4.27
CA VAL A 160 -3.61 -5.49 5.20
C VAL A 160 -4.40 -4.35 4.57
N LEU A 161 -5.49 -3.93 5.23
CA LEU A 161 -6.37 -2.89 4.70
C LEU A 161 -7.09 -2.11 5.80
N PRO A 162 -7.42 -0.83 5.56
CA PRO A 162 -8.40 -0.09 6.34
C PRO A 162 -9.82 -0.57 5.98
N VAL A 163 -10.63 -0.87 6.99
CA VAL A 163 -12.04 -1.27 6.83
C VAL A 163 -12.95 -0.34 7.60
N GLY A 164 -14.02 0.11 6.95
CA GLY A 164 -15.07 0.96 7.51
C GLY A 164 -15.32 2.23 6.70
N ASP A 165 -16.38 2.96 7.06
CA ASP A 165 -16.77 4.22 6.44
C ASP A 165 -16.38 5.42 7.32
N GLU A 166 -17.26 5.83 8.25
CA GLU A 166 -17.01 6.95 9.16
C GLU A 166 -15.92 6.64 10.19
N TYR A 167 -15.95 5.42 10.74
CA TYR A 167 -14.95 4.87 11.64
C TYR A 167 -14.23 3.74 10.90
N GLN A 168 -12.91 3.83 10.81
CA GLN A 168 -12.09 2.87 10.08
C GLN A 168 -11.08 2.23 11.02
N GLU A 169 -10.92 0.92 10.90
CA GLU A 169 -9.90 0.15 11.61
C GLU A 169 -8.94 -0.48 10.61
N LEU A 170 -7.65 -0.48 10.93
CA LEU A 170 -6.68 -1.27 10.18
C LEU A 170 -6.85 -2.74 10.56
N ILE A 171 -7.11 -3.58 9.56
CA ILE A 171 -7.30 -5.03 9.71
C ILE A 171 -6.18 -5.77 8.98
N VAL A 172 -5.71 -6.85 9.61
CA VAL A 172 -4.84 -7.86 9.00
C VAL A 172 -5.63 -9.14 8.87
N VAL A 173 -5.74 -9.66 7.66
CA VAL A 173 -6.32 -10.96 7.35
C VAL A 173 -5.19 -11.92 6.99
N THR A 174 -5.12 -13.08 7.63
CA THR A 174 -4.13 -14.13 7.33
C THR A 174 -4.84 -15.36 6.78
N ARG A 175 -4.43 -15.85 5.62
CA ARG A 175 -4.97 -17.09 5.06
C ARG A 175 -4.39 -18.32 5.79
N ARG A 176 -5.25 -19.27 6.16
CA ARG A 176 -4.88 -20.58 6.71
C ARG A 176 -5.64 -21.69 6.00
N GLY A 177 -5.07 -22.19 4.91
CA GLY A 177 -5.70 -23.14 4.01
C GLY A 177 -6.99 -22.60 3.43
N ALA A 178 -8.12 -23.09 3.93
CA ALA A 178 -9.46 -22.69 3.53
C ALA A 178 -10.09 -21.59 4.42
N SER A 179 -9.47 -21.26 5.57
CA SER A 179 -9.98 -20.25 6.50
C SER A 179 -9.17 -18.96 6.45
N PHE A 180 -9.73 -17.90 7.02
CA PHE A 180 -9.11 -16.59 7.13
C PHE A 180 -9.22 -16.09 8.57
N ASP A 181 -8.07 -15.76 9.16
CA ASP A 181 -7.99 -15.18 10.49
C ASP A 181 -7.91 -13.66 10.39
N GLU A 182 -8.78 -12.95 11.08
CA GLU A 182 -8.84 -11.48 11.06
C GLU A 182 -8.36 -10.90 12.39
N ARG A 183 -7.52 -9.87 12.32
CA ARG A 183 -7.04 -9.14 13.49
C ARG A 183 -7.15 -7.64 13.26
N ARG A 184 -7.83 -6.95 14.18
CA ARG A 184 -7.86 -5.48 14.25
C ARG A 184 -6.58 -4.98 14.88
N VAL A 185 -5.99 -3.95 14.29
CA VAL A 185 -4.70 -3.40 14.72
C VAL A 185 -4.90 -2.07 15.45
N LEU A 186 -5.42 -1.05 14.77
CA LEU A 186 -5.66 0.27 15.35
C LEU A 186 -6.60 1.14 14.48
N PRO A 187 -7.20 2.21 15.03
CA PRO A 187 -8.03 3.15 14.28
C PRO A 187 -7.23 3.96 13.27
N VAL A 188 -7.77 4.14 12.05
CA VAL A 188 -7.11 4.84 10.94
C VAL A 188 -8.06 5.76 10.19
N ARG A 189 -7.52 6.54 9.25
CA ARG A 189 -8.30 7.38 8.33
C ARG A 189 -7.66 7.38 6.95
N PHE A 190 -8.35 6.79 5.99
CA PHE A 190 -7.97 6.69 4.59
C PHE A 190 -9.07 7.22 3.69
N VAL A 191 -8.70 7.60 2.47
CA VAL A 191 -9.66 7.90 1.40
C VAL A 191 -10.48 6.65 1.08
N PRO A 192 -11.76 6.77 0.72
CA PRO A 192 -12.61 5.62 0.46
C PRO A 192 -12.21 4.91 -0.84
N MET A 193 -12.20 3.59 -0.81
CA MET A 193 -12.10 2.76 -1.99
C MET A 193 -13.34 3.00 -2.89
N THR A 194 -13.09 3.10 -4.19
CA THR A 194 -14.12 3.34 -5.22
C THR A 194 -14.21 2.12 -6.14
N GLY A 195 -15.14 2.14 -7.10
CA GLY A 195 -15.37 1.02 -8.02
C GLY A 195 -16.44 0.05 -7.53
N ALA A 196 -16.28 -1.22 -7.89
CA ALA A 196 -17.25 -2.29 -7.64
C ALA A 196 -17.51 -2.54 -6.15
N VAL A 197 -16.61 -2.11 -5.25
CA VAL A 197 -16.80 -2.23 -3.79
C VAL A 197 -18.04 -1.49 -3.26
N ARG A 198 -18.50 -0.45 -4.00
CA ARG A 198 -19.67 0.36 -3.65
C ARG A 198 -20.99 -0.19 -4.20
N LYS A 199 -20.93 -1.23 -5.03
CA LYS A 199 -22.10 -1.94 -5.56
C LYS A 199 -22.46 -3.09 -4.61
#